data_AF-A0A9P9YLJ9-F1
#
_entry.id   AF-A0A9P9YLJ9-F1
#
_cell.length_a   1.000
_cell.length_b   1.000
_cell.length_c   1.000
_cell.angle_alpha   90.00
_cell.angle_beta   90.00
_cell.angle_gamma   90.00
#
_symmetry.space_group_name_H-M   'P 1'
#
loop_
_entity.id
_entity.type
_entity.pdbx_description
1 polymer ?
#
loop_
_entity_poly.entity_id
_entity_poly.type
_entity_poly.pdbx_seq_one_letter_code
_entity_poly.pdbx_strand_id
1 'polypeptide(L)'
;MKDEEDLAKVQRHEKHIRSWQKKKPAKLRAAFTHFSEELREEVEVKRPNEINAKTGRRRFDEGLLKLWKKADAEDKALYRKKYARCPDPSVAVYKQDVYYGSVSEKTRKLIDDYARRKPAHKETIADIMRVKTIKALASPGEPVGLIAAQSIGEPSTQMTLNTFHFAGRGEMNVTLGIPRLREILMLASSNIKTPSMDIPIKPGQQNQAEKLRINLNAVTLANLLECKCISLPPCVLYLMTTPLCSCAHQHQFSSGTGAIL
;
A
#
# COMPACT_ATOMS: atom_id res chain seq x y z
N MET A 1 -37.92 24.48 -4.34
CA MET A 1 -37.24 25.51 -3.53
C MET A 1 -36.17 24.93 -2.61
N LYS A 2 -36.47 23.98 -1.71
CA LYS A 2 -35.45 23.43 -0.79
C LYS A 2 -34.31 22.69 -1.49
N ASP A 3 -34.61 21.91 -2.53
CA ASP A 3 -33.62 21.10 -3.26
C ASP A 3 -32.63 21.92 -4.11
N GLU A 4 -33.06 23.09 -4.62
CA GLU A 4 -32.19 23.98 -5.40
C GLU A 4 -31.17 24.71 -4.52
N GLU A 5 -31.59 25.13 -3.32
CA GLU A 5 -30.68 25.75 -2.34
C GLU A 5 -29.64 24.73 -1.83
N ASP A 6 -30.07 23.51 -1.56
CA ASP A 6 -29.20 22.44 -1.10
C ASP A 6 -28.21 22.01 -2.20
N LEU A 7 -28.65 21.95 -3.45
CA LEU A 7 -27.77 21.75 -4.60
C LEU A 7 -26.73 22.87 -4.71
N ALA A 8 -27.14 24.13 -4.53
CA ALA A 8 -26.24 25.26 -4.60
C ALA A 8 -25.17 25.21 -3.50
N LYS A 9 -25.52 24.77 -2.27
CA LYS A 9 -24.55 24.58 -1.18
C LYS A 9 -23.50 23.52 -1.53
N VAL A 10 -23.95 22.37 -2.02
CA VAL A 10 -23.05 21.28 -2.43
C VAL A 10 -22.13 21.75 -3.56
N GLN A 11 -22.67 22.41 -4.59
CA GLN A 11 -21.88 22.94 -5.70
C GLN A 11 -20.87 24.01 -5.27
N ARG A 12 -21.19 24.86 -4.29
CA ARG A 12 -20.23 25.83 -3.72
C ARG A 12 -19.07 25.11 -3.05
N HIS A 13 -19.36 24.10 -2.23
CA HIS A 13 -18.34 23.26 -1.58
C HIS A 13 -17.47 22.53 -2.61
N GLU A 14 -18.08 21.99 -3.67
CA GLU A 14 -17.35 21.34 -4.75
C GLU A 14 -16.46 22.31 -5.53
N LYS A 15 -16.94 23.53 -5.82
CA LYS A 15 -16.12 24.58 -6.44
C LYS A 15 -14.93 24.92 -5.55
N HIS A 16 -15.12 24.98 -4.23
CA HIS A 16 -14.04 25.17 -3.27
C HIS A 16 -13.01 24.03 -3.36
N ILE A 17 -13.43 22.76 -3.33
CA ILE A 17 -12.54 21.59 -3.51
C ILE A 17 -11.77 21.68 -4.84
N ARG A 18 -12.45 21.95 -5.95
CA ARG A 18 -11.80 22.07 -7.28
C ARG A 18 -10.80 23.21 -7.33
N SER A 19 -11.13 24.36 -6.73
CA SER A 19 -10.22 25.51 -6.66
C SER A 19 -8.98 25.18 -5.83
N TRP A 20 -9.14 24.41 -4.75
CA TRP A 20 -8.04 23.95 -3.92
C TRP A 20 -7.15 22.94 -4.65
N GLN A 21 -7.75 21.95 -5.33
CA GLN A 21 -7.05 20.94 -6.14
C GLN A 21 -6.23 21.57 -7.28
N LYS A 22 -6.77 22.61 -7.94
CA LYS A 22 -6.03 23.36 -8.98
C LYS A 22 -4.83 24.12 -8.40
N LYS A 23 -4.96 24.69 -7.20
CA LYS A 23 -3.92 25.49 -6.55
C LYS A 23 -2.79 24.63 -5.95
N LYS A 24 -3.06 23.38 -5.56
CA LYS A 24 -2.09 22.53 -4.88
C LYS A 24 -2.08 21.10 -5.44
N PRO A 25 -1.05 20.70 -6.22
CA PRO A 25 -0.94 19.34 -6.71
C PRO A 25 -0.51 18.36 -5.60
N ALA A 26 -1.44 17.46 -5.24
CA ALA A 26 -1.33 16.08 -4.74
C ALA A 26 -0.42 15.69 -3.55
N LYS A 27 0.63 16.44 -3.19
CA LYS A 27 1.47 16.09 -2.02
C LYS A 27 0.79 16.59 -0.75
N LEU A 28 -0.08 15.75 -0.19
CA LEU A 28 -0.71 15.94 1.12
C LEU A 28 0.35 15.82 2.21
N ARG A 29 1.07 16.92 2.43
CA ARG A 29 2.10 17.05 3.45
C ARG A 29 1.58 17.92 4.58
N ALA A 30 1.86 17.52 5.82
CA ALA A 30 1.44 18.29 6.98
C ALA A 30 2.21 19.64 7.04
N ALA A 31 1.64 20.63 7.71
CA ALA A 31 2.31 21.92 7.94
C ALA A 31 3.73 21.74 8.53
N PHE A 32 3.89 20.78 9.45
CA PHE A 32 5.19 20.43 10.02
C PHE A 32 6.21 19.92 8.99
N THR A 33 5.77 19.15 7.98
CA THR A 33 6.71 18.62 6.97
C THR A 33 7.25 19.70 6.05
N HIS A 34 6.47 20.75 5.78
CA HIS A 34 6.95 21.91 5.03
C HIS A 34 7.86 22.81 5.87
N PHE A 35 7.48 23.04 7.13
CA PHE A 35 8.36 23.70 8.10
C PHE A 35 9.72 22.99 8.20
N SER A 36 9.74 21.65 8.30
CA SER A 36 10.99 20.89 8.38
C SER A 36 11.80 20.88 7.09
N GLU A 37 11.17 21.17 5.95
CA GLU A 37 11.83 21.24 4.64
C GLU A 37 12.46 22.63 4.46
N GLU A 38 11.76 23.69 4.83
CA GLU A 38 12.24 25.08 4.77
C GLU A 38 13.34 25.34 5.83
N LEU A 39 13.15 24.88 7.07
CA LEU A 39 14.08 25.12 8.18
C LEU A 39 15.14 24.04 8.34
N ARG A 40 15.32 23.19 7.33
CA ARG A 40 16.31 22.10 7.37
C ARG A 40 17.73 22.63 7.53
N GLU A 41 18.01 23.79 6.96
CA GLU A 41 19.33 24.41 6.91
C GLU A 41 19.67 25.21 8.18
N GLU A 42 18.66 25.66 8.93
CA GLU A 42 18.83 26.44 10.17
C GLU A 42 19.04 25.56 11.41
N VAL A 43 18.89 24.23 11.30
CA VAL A 43 19.03 23.31 12.43
C VAL A 43 20.49 22.93 12.64
N GLU A 44 21.19 23.71 13.45
CA GLU A 44 22.52 23.33 13.93
C GLU A 44 22.42 22.43 15.17
N VAL A 45 22.65 21.13 14.98
CA VAL A 45 22.70 20.14 16.08
C VAL A 45 24.03 19.42 16.07
N LYS A 46 24.69 19.36 17.24
CA LYS A 46 25.92 18.56 17.44
C LYS A 46 25.62 17.08 17.17
N ARG A 47 26.36 16.47 16.25
CA ARG A 47 26.22 15.04 15.82
C ARG A 47 24.80 14.71 15.29
N PRO A 48 24.45 15.16 14.07
CA PRO A 48 23.08 15.06 13.53
C PRO A 48 22.60 13.63 13.25
N ASN A 49 23.52 12.70 12.93
CA ASN A 49 23.19 11.32 12.57
C ASN A 49 23.14 10.34 13.76
N GLU A 50 23.44 10.80 14.98
CA GLU A 50 23.40 9.94 16.16
C GLU A 50 21.93 9.62 16.51
N ILE A 51 21.65 8.34 16.74
CA ILE A 51 20.31 7.87 17.10
C ILE A 51 20.19 7.90 18.62
N ASN A 52 19.15 8.55 19.12
CA ASN A 52 18.86 8.56 20.56
C ASN A 52 18.22 7.23 20.97
N ALA A 53 18.87 6.50 21.89
CA ALA A 53 18.40 5.20 22.36
C ALA A 53 17.01 5.22 23.01
N LYS A 54 16.54 6.37 23.53
CA LYS A 54 15.22 6.49 24.18
C LYS A 54 14.06 6.73 23.21
N THR A 55 14.30 7.41 22.09
CA THR A 55 13.25 7.82 21.14
C THR A 55 13.35 7.09 19.80
N GLY A 56 14.48 6.43 19.53
CA GLY A 56 14.78 5.79 18.25
C GLY A 56 14.92 6.78 17.08
N ARG A 57 14.92 8.09 17.35
CA ARG A 57 14.99 9.15 16.33
C ARG A 57 16.40 9.72 16.24
N ARG A 58 16.74 10.29 15.08
CA ARG A 58 18.01 11.01 14.92
C ARG A 58 17.96 12.30 15.72
N ARG A 59 19.09 12.72 16.28
CA ARG A 59 19.20 14.00 17.01
C ARG A 59 18.78 15.21 16.15
N PHE A 60 19.02 15.15 14.84
CA PHE A 60 18.55 16.16 13.89
C PHE A 60 17.02 16.33 13.90
N ASP A 61 16.27 15.23 13.82
CA ASP A 61 14.80 15.24 13.79
C ASP A 61 14.23 15.73 15.13
N GLU A 62 14.90 15.42 16.25
CA GLU A 62 14.55 15.96 17.56
C GLU A 62 14.77 17.48 17.66
N GLY A 63 15.84 18.00 17.02
CA GLY A 63 16.11 19.43 16.90
C GLY A 63 14.99 20.15 16.16
N LEU A 64 14.59 19.63 15.00
CA LEU A 64 13.46 20.13 14.20
C LEU A 64 12.14 20.11 14.99
N LEU A 65 11.87 19.04 15.73
CA LEU A 65 10.67 18.95 16.58
C LEU A 65 10.68 19.98 17.72
N LYS A 66 11.85 20.22 18.33
CA LYS A 66 11.99 21.26 19.37
C LYS A 66 11.77 22.65 18.79
N LEU A 67 12.31 22.93 17.60
CA LEU A 67 12.10 24.20 16.90
C LEU A 67 10.62 24.41 16.56
N TRP A 68 9.95 23.40 16.01
CA TRP A 68 8.51 23.49 15.76
C TRP A 68 7.70 23.68 17.04
N LYS A 69 8.07 23.03 18.15
CA LYS A 69 7.38 23.25 19.43
C LYS A 69 7.57 24.67 19.94
N LYS A 70 8.80 25.22 19.82
CA LYS A 70 9.17 26.57 20.25
C LYS A 70 8.63 27.69 19.34
N ALA A 71 8.40 27.42 18.06
CA ALA A 71 7.87 28.40 17.12
C ALA A 71 6.53 28.98 17.61
N ASP A 72 6.30 30.26 17.33
CA ASP A 72 5.14 30.98 17.81
C ASP A 72 3.84 30.43 17.24
N ALA A 73 2.73 30.67 17.95
CA ALA A 73 1.41 30.24 17.52
C ALA A 73 1.01 30.88 16.17
N GLU A 74 1.52 32.08 15.90
CA GLU A 74 1.28 32.84 14.66
C GLU A 74 1.97 32.19 13.46
N ASP A 75 3.24 31.84 13.57
CA ASP A 75 3.97 31.13 12.53
C ASP A 75 3.32 29.78 12.22
N LYS A 76 2.96 29.03 13.26
CA LYS A 76 2.21 27.77 13.11
C LYS A 76 0.88 28.00 12.38
N ALA A 77 0.18 29.10 12.66
CA ALA A 77 -1.06 29.45 11.97
C ALA A 77 -0.81 29.84 10.51
N LEU A 78 0.28 30.55 10.20
CA LEU A 78 0.71 30.88 8.85
C LEU A 78 1.00 29.62 8.04
N TYR A 79 1.77 28.68 8.59
CA TYR A 79 2.04 27.39 7.97
C TYR A 79 0.77 26.56 7.78
N ARG A 80 -0.16 26.58 8.74
CA ARG A 80 -1.47 25.92 8.61
C ARG A 80 -2.34 26.57 7.53
N LYS A 81 -2.26 27.89 7.34
CA LYS A 81 -2.99 28.62 6.28
C LYS A 81 -2.36 28.37 4.91
N LYS A 82 -1.02 28.49 4.80
CA LYS A 82 -0.24 28.24 3.58
C LYS A 82 -0.37 26.79 3.12
N TYR A 83 -0.38 25.83 4.05
CA TYR A 83 -0.53 24.39 3.79
C TYR A 83 -1.83 23.83 4.36
N ALA A 84 -2.93 24.59 4.18
CA ALA A 84 -4.26 24.13 4.55
C ALA A 84 -4.55 22.75 3.93
N ARG A 85 -5.09 21.84 4.76
CA ARG A 85 -5.49 20.48 4.36
C ARG A 85 -6.50 20.53 3.21
N CYS A 86 -6.56 19.44 2.45
CA CYS A 86 -7.62 19.26 1.47
C CYS A 86 -8.97 19.41 2.19
N PRO A 87 -9.91 20.21 1.66
CA PRO A 87 -11.27 20.23 2.19
C PRO A 87 -11.87 18.82 2.14
N ASP A 88 -12.71 18.50 3.11
CA ASP A 88 -13.36 17.19 3.18
C ASP A 88 -14.27 16.95 1.96
N PRO A 89 -14.41 15.71 1.48
CA PRO A 89 -15.27 15.39 0.35
C PRO A 89 -16.73 15.76 0.66
N SER A 90 -17.49 16.09 -0.38
CA SER A 90 -18.92 16.47 -0.28
C SER A 90 -19.74 15.45 0.53
N VAL A 91 -19.48 14.16 0.36
CA VAL A 91 -20.17 13.07 1.06
C VAL A 91 -19.92 13.05 2.58
N ALA A 92 -18.76 13.57 3.04
CA ALA A 92 -18.47 13.65 4.47
C ALA A 92 -19.15 14.85 5.14
N VAL A 93 -19.34 15.95 4.40
CA VAL A 93 -19.97 17.18 4.90
C VAL A 93 -21.49 17.11 4.78
N TYR A 94 -21.98 16.57 3.67
CA TYR A 94 -23.40 16.55 3.32
C TYR A 94 -23.89 15.12 3.20
N LYS A 95 -24.82 14.73 4.08
CA LYS A 95 -25.47 13.42 4.05
C LYS A 95 -26.18 13.22 2.70
N GLN A 96 -25.84 12.14 2.00
CA GLN A 96 -26.33 11.86 0.64
C GLN A 96 -27.84 11.63 0.56
N ASP A 97 -28.43 11.21 1.68
CA ASP A 97 -29.87 10.97 1.83
C ASP A 97 -30.70 12.26 1.88
N VAL A 98 -30.11 13.37 2.35
CA VAL A 98 -30.82 14.66 2.54
C VAL A 98 -30.43 15.68 1.49
N TYR A 99 -29.14 15.74 1.13
CA TYR A 99 -28.62 16.79 0.25
C TYR A 99 -28.53 16.31 -1.19
N TYR A 100 -29.41 16.87 -2.03
CA TYR A 100 -29.38 16.67 -3.47
C TYR A 100 -28.02 17.10 -4.06
N GLY A 101 -27.39 16.20 -4.81
CA GLY A 101 -26.08 16.45 -5.43
C GLY A 101 -24.86 16.02 -4.60
N SER A 102 -25.01 15.53 -3.37
CA SER A 102 -23.90 14.94 -2.61
C SER A 102 -23.47 13.59 -3.19
N VAL A 103 -22.53 13.62 -4.12
CA VAL A 103 -22.00 12.44 -4.82
C VAL A 103 -20.52 12.24 -4.53
N SER A 104 -20.07 10.98 -4.57
CA SER A 104 -18.65 10.65 -4.42
C SER A 104 -17.82 11.30 -5.54
N GLU A 105 -16.58 11.69 -5.24
CA GLU A 105 -15.71 12.32 -6.24
C GLU A 105 -15.43 11.42 -7.46
N LYS A 106 -15.38 10.10 -7.24
CA LYS A 106 -15.21 9.11 -8.30
C LYS A 106 -16.43 9.07 -9.21
N THR A 107 -17.62 8.93 -8.63
CA THR A 107 -18.89 8.95 -9.39
C THR A 107 -19.04 10.24 -10.16
N ARG A 108 -18.72 11.39 -9.55
CA ARG A 108 -18.74 12.69 -10.22
C ARG A 108 -17.79 12.75 -11.42
N LYS A 109 -16.54 12.26 -11.28
CA LYS A 109 -15.60 12.18 -12.40
C LYS A 109 -16.18 11.34 -13.54
N LEU A 110 -16.79 10.20 -13.24
CA LEU A 110 -17.44 9.36 -14.25
C LEU A 110 -18.60 10.08 -14.95
N ILE A 111 -19.42 10.84 -14.21
CA ILE A 111 -20.50 11.67 -14.78
C ILE A 111 -19.91 12.76 -15.67
N ASP A 112 -18.90 13.50 -15.19
CA ASP A 112 -18.22 14.55 -15.94
C ASP A 112 -17.57 14.00 -17.21
N ASP A 113 -16.97 12.81 -17.15
CA ASP A 113 -16.33 12.13 -18.28
C ASP A 113 -17.35 11.66 -19.32
N TYR A 114 -18.48 11.13 -18.87
CA TYR A 114 -19.59 10.74 -19.74
C TYR A 114 -20.24 11.96 -20.40
N ALA A 115 -20.46 13.03 -19.63
CA ALA A 115 -21.01 14.30 -20.12
C ALA A 115 -20.12 14.94 -21.20
N ARG A 116 -18.79 14.77 -21.11
CA ARG A 116 -17.86 15.22 -22.17
C ARG A 116 -18.01 14.42 -23.46
N ARG A 117 -18.37 13.12 -23.38
CA ARG A 117 -18.59 12.27 -24.56
C ARG A 117 -19.93 12.55 -25.25
N LYS A 118 -20.97 12.90 -24.49
CA LYS A 118 -22.32 13.20 -25.02
C LYS A 118 -22.85 14.53 -24.45
N PRO A 119 -22.61 15.67 -25.14
CA PRO A 119 -22.94 16.99 -24.62
C PRO A 119 -24.43 17.35 -24.67
N ALA A 120 -25.21 16.73 -25.56
CA ALA A 120 -26.60 17.12 -25.84
C ALA A 120 -27.54 17.10 -24.62
N HIS A 121 -27.30 16.23 -23.63
CA HIS A 121 -28.17 16.07 -22.46
C HIS A 121 -27.40 16.10 -21.13
N LYS A 122 -26.33 16.89 -21.05
CA LYS A 122 -25.43 16.95 -19.89
C LYS A 122 -26.18 17.19 -18.56
N GLU A 123 -27.06 18.18 -18.52
CA GLU A 123 -27.80 18.57 -17.32
C GLU A 123 -28.74 17.43 -16.88
N THR A 124 -29.55 16.93 -17.81
CA THR A 124 -30.50 15.83 -17.59
C THR A 124 -29.81 14.56 -17.11
N ILE A 125 -28.67 14.19 -17.72
CA ILE A 125 -27.90 13.01 -17.31
C ILE A 125 -27.32 13.21 -15.90
N ALA A 126 -26.81 14.40 -15.59
CA ALA A 126 -26.28 14.69 -14.27
C ALA A 126 -27.37 14.57 -13.20
N ASP A 127 -28.58 15.07 -13.47
CA ASP A 127 -29.71 14.97 -12.55
C ASP A 127 -30.19 13.53 -12.36
N ILE A 128 -30.37 12.77 -13.45
CA ILE A 128 -30.73 11.35 -13.37
C ILE A 128 -29.70 10.57 -12.54
N MET A 129 -28.39 10.85 -12.74
CA MET A 129 -27.33 10.16 -12.00
C MET A 129 -27.31 10.54 -10.52
N ARG A 130 -27.60 11.79 -10.16
CA ARG A 130 -27.75 12.22 -8.76
C ARG A 130 -28.92 11.49 -8.10
N VAL A 131 -30.08 11.46 -8.73
CA VAL A 131 -31.27 10.74 -8.24
C VAL A 131 -30.97 9.24 -8.08
N LYS A 132 -30.31 8.63 -9.08
CA LYS A 132 -29.91 7.22 -9.03
C LYS A 132 -28.95 6.94 -7.87
N THR A 133 -28.04 7.88 -7.57
CA THR A 133 -27.09 7.73 -6.46
C THR A 133 -27.82 7.69 -5.12
N ILE A 134 -28.81 8.56 -4.90
CA ILE A 134 -29.62 8.59 -3.68
C ILE A 134 -30.41 7.27 -3.54
N LYS A 135 -31.02 6.79 -4.63
CA LYS A 135 -31.77 5.52 -4.64
C LYS A 135 -30.90 4.28 -4.47
N ALA A 136 -29.61 4.36 -4.77
CA ALA A 136 -28.67 3.24 -4.67
C ALA A 136 -27.94 3.18 -3.31
N LEU A 137 -28.33 4.00 -2.35
CA LEU A 137 -27.81 3.93 -0.98
C LEU A 137 -28.34 2.68 -0.29
N ALA A 138 -27.50 2.05 0.53
CA ALA A 138 -27.91 0.95 1.39
C ALA A 138 -28.96 1.43 2.41
N SER A 139 -29.97 0.61 2.66
CA SER A 139 -31.05 1.00 3.56
C SER A 139 -30.57 0.96 5.02
N PRO A 140 -30.97 1.94 5.86
CA PRO A 140 -30.66 1.87 7.28
C PRO A 140 -31.24 0.59 7.90
N GLY A 141 -30.43 -0.12 8.70
CA GLY A 141 -30.83 -1.39 9.33
C GLY A 141 -30.54 -2.65 8.50
N GLU A 142 -30.00 -2.52 7.29
CA GLU A 142 -29.54 -3.67 6.51
C GLU A 142 -28.40 -4.42 7.24
N PRO A 143 -28.44 -5.76 7.33
CA PRO A 143 -27.45 -6.56 8.06
C PRO A 143 -26.14 -6.70 7.27
N VAL A 144 -25.45 -5.57 7.03
CA VAL A 144 -24.22 -5.49 6.24
C VAL A 144 -23.09 -6.38 6.76
N GLY A 145 -23.05 -6.64 8.07
CA GLY A 145 -22.08 -7.56 8.67
C GLY A 145 -22.30 -9.01 8.25
N LEU A 146 -23.56 -9.47 8.21
CA LEU A 146 -23.91 -10.82 7.78
C LEU A 146 -23.68 -10.99 6.28
N ILE A 147 -24.12 -10.00 5.49
CA ILE A 147 -23.93 -9.98 4.03
C ILE A 147 -22.43 -10.00 3.69
N ALA A 148 -21.61 -9.20 4.37
CA ALA A 148 -20.16 -9.19 4.16
C ALA A 148 -19.53 -10.54 4.55
N ALA A 149 -19.95 -11.15 5.66
CA ALA A 149 -19.46 -12.46 6.07
C ALA A 149 -19.78 -13.54 5.04
N GLN A 150 -21.00 -13.59 4.52
CA GLN A 150 -21.39 -14.53 3.47
C GLN A 150 -20.65 -14.26 2.15
N SER A 151 -20.52 -12.99 1.77
CA SER A 151 -19.85 -12.57 0.52
C SER A 151 -18.38 -12.98 0.48
N ILE A 152 -17.73 -13.20 1.63
CA ILE A 152 -16.37 -13.74 1.71
C ILE A 152 -16.42 -15.27 1.90
N GLY A 153 -17.27 -15.77 2.79
CA GLY A 153 -17.33 -17.17 3.17
C GLY A 153 -17.75 -18.12 2.04
N GLU A 154 -18.81 -17.78 1.32
CA GLU A 154 -19.34 -18.60 0.22
C GLU A 154 -18.32 -18.79 -0.92
N PRO A 155 -17.72 -17.74 -1.52
CA PRO A 155 -16.71 -17.93 -2.56
C PRO A 155 -15.40 -18.54 -2.02
N SER A 156 -15.08 -18.34 -0.73
CA SER A 156 -13.89 -18.98 -0.13
C SER A 156 -13.95 -20.50 -0.23
N THR A 157 -15.14 -21.10 -0.10
CA THR A 157 -15.32 -22.55 -0.29
C THR A 157 -15.00 -22.98 -1.72
N GLN A 158 -15.31 -22.15 -2.72
CA GLN A 158 -15.00 -22.41 -4.13
C GLN A 158 -13.49 -22.29 -4.42
N MET A 159 -12.76 -21.47 -3.67
CA MET A 159 -11.31 -21.32 -3.84
C MET A 159 -10.52 -22.57 -3.45
N THR A 160 -11.12 -23.51 -2.72
CA THR A 160 -10.46 -24.73 -2.23
C THR A 160 -10.18 -25.76 -3.32
N LEU A 161 -10.90 -25.71 -4.46
CA LEU A 161 -10.87 -26.78 -5.47
C LEU A 161 -9.85 -26.55 -6.61
N ASN A 162 -9.11 -25.44 -6.65
CA ASN A 162 -8.29 -25.06 -7.83
C ASN A 162 -6.77 -24.91 -7.60
N THR A 163 -6.18 -25.52 -6.56
CA THR A 163 -4.72 -25.40 -6.30
C THR A 163 -3.89 -26.65 -6.59
N PHE A 164 -4.48 -27.76 -7.06
CA PHE A 164 -3.75 -29.03 -7.22
C PHE A 164 -3.15 -29.28 -8.62
N HIS A 165 -3.30 -28.37 -9.59
CA HIS A 165 -2.73 -28.55 -10.94
C HIS A 165 -1.47 -27.73 -11.25
N PHE A 166 -0.84 -27.09 -10.25
CA PHE A 166 0.52 -26.53 -10.37
C PHE A 166 1.60 -27.47 -9.82
N ALA A 167 1.37 -28.78 -9.86
CA ALA A 167 2.38 -29.80 -9.58
C ALA A 167 3.51 -29.74 -10.62
N GLY A 168 4.47 -28.83 -10.44
CA GLY A 168 5.61 -28.71 -11.34
C GLY A 168 6.41 -27.39 -11.30
N ARG A 169 5.91 -26.32 -10.67
CA ARG A 169 6.72 -25.11 -10.43
C ARG A 169 7.05 -24.99 -8.94
N GLY A 170 8.27 -25.38 -8.57
CA GLY A 170 8.81 -25.26 -7.21
C GLY A 170 9.17 -23.83 -6.79
N GLU A 171 8.79 -22.82 -7.56
CA GLU A 171 9.11 -21.42 -7.29
C GLU A 171 7.88 -20.72 -6.70
N MET A 172 7.91 -20.56 -5.37
CA MET A 172 7.01 -19.74 -4.56
C MET A 172 5.56 -20.23 -4.43
N ASN A 173 5.37 -21.30 -3.66
CA ASN A 173 4.08 -21.56 -3.00
C ASN A 173 3.86 -20.51 -1.89
N VAL A 174 3.47 -19.29 -2.29
CA VAL A 174 2.81 -18.35 -1.37
C VAL A 174 1.59 -19.08 -0.81
N THR A 175 1.29 -18.95 0.48
CA THR A 175 0.05 -19.51 1.03
C THR A 175 -1.13 -18.92 0.25
N LEU A 176 -1.74 -19.69 -0.66
CA LEU A 176 -2.89 -19.27 -1.47
C LEU A 176 -4.18 -19.88 -0.92
N GLY A 177 -5.31 -19.22 -1.15
CA GLY A 177 -6.64 -19.71 -0.81
C GLY A 177 -7.01 -19.62 0.68
N ILE A 178 -7.75 -20.61 1.17
CA ILE A 178 -8.28 -20.67 2.55
C ILE A 178 -7.20 -20.58 3.64
N PRO A 179 -6.03 -21.25 3.53
CA PRO A 179 -4.99 -21.16 4.57
C PRO A 179 -4.53 -19.73 4.85
N ARG A 180 -4.43 -18.89 3.81
CA ARG A 180 -4.05 -17.48 3.95
C ARG A 180 -5.17 -16.63 4.52
N LEU A 181 -6.42 -16.90 4.11
CA LEU A 181 -7.59 -16.24 4.68
C LEU A 181 -7.72 -16.51 6.19
N ARG A 182 -7.50 -17.76 6.62
CA ARG A 182 -7.49 -18.12 8.06
C ARG A 182 -6.41 -17.36 8.82
N GLU A 183 -5.21 -17.29 8.26
CA GLU A 183 -4.07 -16.62 8.89
C GLU A 183 -4.32 -15.12 9.10
N ILE A 184 -4.93 -14.45 8.11
CA ILE A 184 -5.25 -13.01 8.16
C ILE A 184 -6.48 -12.73 9.05
N LEU A 185 -7.59 -13.43 8.81
CA LEU A 185 -8.89 -13.07 9.39
C LEU A 185 -9.16 -13.75 10.73
N MET A 186 -8.78 -15.01 10.89
CA MET A 186 -9.16 -15.81 12.07
C MET A 186 -8.09 -15.79 13.17
N LEU A 187 -6.82 -15.90 12.78
CA LEU A 187 -5.71 -16.05 13.72
C LEU A 187 -4.96 -14.74 13.98
N ALA A 188 -4.96 -13.81 13.02
CA ALA A 188 -4.15 -12.60 13.05
C ALA A 188 -2.69 -12.90 13.48
N SER A 189 -2.12 -13.96 12.91
CA SER A 189 -0.86 -14.54 13.39
C SER A 189 0.29 -13.54 13.28
N SER A 190 1.05 -13.37 14.37
CA SER A 190 2.29 -12.59 14.35
C SER A 190 3.41 -13.28 13.55
N ASN A 191 3.37 -14.61 13.46
CA ASN A 191 4.33 -15.39 12.68
C ASN A 191 3.64 -15.97 11.44
N ILE A 192 3.88 -15.32 10.29
CA ILE A 192 3.30 -15.71 9.01
C ILE A 192 4.16 -16.81 8.38
N LYS A 193 3.54 -17.84 7.79
CA LYS A 193 4.30 -18.97 7.20
C LYS A 193 5.21 -18.56 6.03
N THR A 194 4.73 -17.66 5.16
CA THR A 194 5.49 -17.13 4.02
C THR A 194 5.45 -15.61 4.05
N PRO A 195 6.29 -14.94 4.86
CA PRO A 195 6.35 -13.49 4.89
C PRO A 195 7.03 -12.97 3.61
N SER A 196 6.39 -12.02 2.92
CA SER A 196 6.94 -11.35 1.74
C SER A 196 6.97 -9.83 1.97
N MET A 197 7.90 -9.16 1.30
CA MET A 197 8.08 -7.72 1.40
C MET A 197 8.37 -7.14 0.00
N ASP A 198 7.54 -6.19 -0.41
CA ASP A 198 7.70 -5.47 -1.68
C ASP A 198 8.45 -4.15 -1.43
N ILE A 199 9.60 -3.98 -2.09
CA ILE A 199 10.44 -2.79 -1.95
C ILE A 199 10.28 -1.92 -3.21
N PRO A 200 9.58 -0.77 -3.14
CA PRO A 200 9.42 0.10 -4.30
C PRO A 200 10.72 0.85 -4.60
N ILE A 201 11.21 0.72 -5.83
CA ILE A 201 12.46 1.35 -6.28
C ILE A 201 12.15 2.55 -7.18
N LYS A 202 12.94 3.61 -7.07
CA LYS A 202 12.79 4.80 -7.90
C LYS A 202 13.06 4.47 -9.38
N PRO A 203 12.32 5.08 -10.32
CA PRO A 203 12.55 4.86 -11.74
C PRO A 203 13.99 5.28 -12.11
N GLY A 204 14.68 4.45 -12.91
CA GLY A 204 16.05 4.71 -13.38
C GLY A 204 17.18 4.13 -12.52
N GLN A 205 16.89 3.41 -11.42
CA GLN A 205 17.92 2.86 -10.50
C GLN A 205 18.02 1.32 -10.52
N GLN A 206 17.93 0.69 -11.68
CA GLN A 206 17.96 -0.78 -11.82
C GLN A 206 19.28 -1.41 -11.34
N ASN A 207 20.42 -0.80 -11.67
CA ASN A 207 21.73 -1.33 -11.24
C ASN A 207 21.92 -1.29 -9.72
N GLN A 208 21.27 -0.34 -9.03
CA GLN A 208 21.29 -0.27 -7.56
C GLN A 208 20.32 -1.29 -6.95
N ALA A 209 19.18 -1.52 -7.61
CA ALA A 209 18.25 -2.58 -7.23
C ALA A 209 18.92 -3.95 -7.19
N GLU A 210 19.71 -4.26 -8.21
CA GLU A 210 20.36 -5.57 -8.32
C GLU A 210 21.43 -5.76 -7.24
N LYS A 211 22.22 -4.72 -6.95
CA LYS A 211 23.16 -4.75 -5.82
C LYS A 211 22.45 -4.93 -4.48
N LEU A 212 21.30 -4.26 -4.30
CA LEU A 212 20.50 -4.40 -3.09
C LEU A 212 19.93 -5.82 -2.95
N ARG A 213 19.44 -6.40 -4.04
CA ARG A 213 18.95 -7.79 -4.09
C ARG A 213 20.01 -8.78 -3.61
N ILE A 214 21.23 -8.65 -4.14
CA ILE A 214 22.36 -9.50 -3.74
C ILE A 214 22.70 -9.32 -2.26
N ASN A 215 22.73 -8.07 -1.77
CA ASN A 215 23.06 -7.78 -0.38
C ASN A 215 22.01 -8.27 0.63
N LEU A 216 20.73 -8.29 0.25
CA LEU A 216 19.64 -8.74 1.12
C LEU A 216 19.44 -10.26 1.10
N ASN A 217 19.94 -10.95 0.08
CA ASN A 217 19.86 -12.40 0.00
C ASN A 217 20.83 -13.04 1.00
N ALA A 218 20.28 -13.77 1.96
CA ALA A 218 21.08 -14.55 2.89
C ALA A 218 21.76 -15.71 2.13
N VAL A 219 23.10 -15.70 2.11
CA VAL A 219 23.91 -16.76 1.51
C VAL A 219 24.50 -17.61 2.64
N THR A 220 24.21 -18.90 2.65
CA THR A 220 24.85 -19.84 3.58
C THR A 220 26.08 -20.46 2.94
N LEU A 221 27.04 -20.93 3.75
CA LEU A 221 28.26 -21.61 3.25
C LEU A 221 27.91 -22.82 2.37
N ALA A 222 26.79 -23.49 2.64
CA ALA A 222 26.31 -24.61 1.82
C ALA A 222 26.01 -24.21 0.37
N ASN A 223 25.56 -22.98 0.13
CA ASN A 223 25.28 -22.48 -1.22
C ASN A 223 26.56 -22.21 -2.04
N LEU A 224 27.72 -22.15 -1.39
CA LEU A 224 29.01 -21.84 -2.01
C LEU A 224 29.90 -23.07 -2.24
N LEU A 225 29.57 -24.22 -1.64
CA LEU A 225 30.40 -25.42 -1.72
C LEU A 225 29.89 -26.34 -2.82
N GLU A 226 30.69 -26.52 -3.88
CA GLU A 226 30.38 -27.44 -4.97
C GLU A 226 30.57 -28.92 -4.58
N CYS A 227 31.49 -29.22 -3.66
CA CYS A 227 31.73 -30.57 -3.19
C CYS A 227 32.32 -30.59 -1.76
N LYS A 228 31.91 -31.57 -0.96
CA LYS A 228 32.51 -31.88 0.34
C LYS A 228 33.09 -33.29 0.30
N CYS A 229 34.42 -33.39 0.21
CA CYS A 229 35.12 -34.65 0.39
C CYS A 229 35.69 -34.69 1.81
N ILE A 230 35.25 -35.65 2.62
CA ILE A 230 35.84 -35.94 3.93
C ILE A 230 36.69 -37.19 3.74
N SER A 231 38.01 -37.06 3.83
CA SER A 231 38.92 -38.20 3.91
C SER A 231 39.07 -38.63 5.37
N LEU A 232 38.64 -39.85 5.68
CA LEU A 232 38.88 -40.48 6.97
C LEU A 232 40.18 -41.31 6.91
N PRO A 233 41.03 -41.28 7.95
CA PRO A 233 42.22 -42.12 8.00
C PRO A 233 41.82 -43.61 8.00
N PRO A 234 42.62 -44.49 7.38
CA PRO A 234 42.26 -45.89 7.13
C PRO A 234 42.10 -46.78 8.38
N CYS A 235 42.27 -46.25 9.59
CA CYS A 235 42.20 -47.02 10.83
C CYS A 235 40.77 -47.22 11.38
N VAL A 236 39.73 -46.64 10.78
CA VAL A 236 38.32 -46.71 11.28
C VAL A 236 37.39 -47.47 10.32
N LEU A 237 37.91 -48.06 9.25
CA LEU A 237 37.11 -48.62 8.15
C LEU A 237 36.68 -50.09 8.32
N TYR A 238 36.80 -50.67 9.53
CA TYR A 238 36.45 -52.08 9.74
C TYR A 238 34.99 -52.36 10.16
N LEU A 239 34.12 -51.35 10.33
CA LEU A 239 32.77 -51.61 10.90
C LEU A 239 31.56 -50.93 10.24
N MET A 240 31.66 -50.31 9.05
CA MET A 240 30.46 -49.78 8.37
C MET A 240 30.47 -50.05 6.87
N THR A 241 29.95 -51.21 6.47
CA THR A 241 29.56 -51.51 5.10
C THR A 241 28.22 -50.84 4.78
N THR A 242 28.23 -49.57 4.34
CA THR A 242 27.15 -48.99 3.52
C THR A 242 27.74 -47.95 2.56
N PRO A 243 27.48 -48.03 1.23
CA PRO A 243 28.00 -47.08 0.27
C PRO A 243 27.12 -45.82 0.26
N LEU A 244 27.65 -44.70 0.76
CA LEU A 244 27.08 -43.36 0.56
C LEU A 244 28.05 -42.54 -0.29
N CYS A 245 28.06 -42.80 -1.59
CA CYS A 245 28.65 -41.88 -2.58
C CYS A 245 28.06 -42.15 -3.97
N SER A 246 26.97 -41.45 -4.31
CA SER A 246 26.49 -41.33 -5.69
C SER A 246 26.70 -39.90 -6.16
N CYS A 247 27.93 -39.58 -6.56
CA CYS A 247 28.18 -38.54 -7.56
C CYS A 247 28.03 -39.21 -8.94
N ALA A 248 26.81 -39.21 -9.48
CA ALA A 248 26.55 -39.61 -10.87
C ALA A 248 26.11 -38.37 -11.66
N HIS A 249 26.83 -38.13 -12.76
CA HIS A 249 26.55 -37.12 -13.77
C HIS A 249 25.08 -37.05 -14.18
N GLN A 250 24.52 -35.83 -14.17
CA GLN A 250 23.47 -35.44 -15.10
C GLN A 250 23.78 -34.04 -15.64
N HIS A 251 24.62 -34.02 -16.67
CA HIS A 251 24.57 -32.96 -17.67
C HIS A 251 23.20 -33.02 -18.34
N GLN A 252 22.32 -32.08 -18.04
CA GLN A 252 21.26 -31.66 -18.95
C GLN A 252 21.22 -30.14 -19.00
N PHE A 253 21.63 -29.62 -20.17
CA PHE A 253 21.35 -28.28 -20.63
C PHE A 253 19.85 -27.98 -20.54
N SER A 254 19.48 -26.86 -19.92
CA SER A 254 18.45 -25.99 -20.49
C SER A 254 18.75 -24.53 -20.14
N SER A 255 19.19 -23.81 -21.16
CA SER A 255 19.16 -22.36 -21.26
C SER A 255 17.79 -21.79 -20.85
N GLY A 256 17.78 -20.79 -19.99
CA GLY A 256 16.58 -20.09 -19.57
C GLY A 256 16.91 -18.75 -18.94
N THR A 257 17.32 -17.78 -19.76
CA THR A 257 17.27 -16.35 -19.44
C THR A 257 15.86 -15.99 -18.98
N GLY A 258 15.66 -15.81 -17.67
CA GLY A 258 14.45 -15.26 -17.07
C GLY A 258 14.71 -13.84 -16.60
N ALA A 259 14.59 -12.88 -17.51
CA ALA A 259 14.47 -11.47 -17.17
C ALA A 259 13.23 -11.27 -16.31
N ILE A 260 13.42 -10.81 -15.07
CA ILE A 260 12.33 -10.35 -14.21
C ILE A 260 12.15 -8.86 -14.50
N LEU A 261 11.09 -8.56 -15.26
CA LEU A 261 10.42 -7.25 -15.27
C LEU A 261 9.36 -7.24 -14.16
#